data_AF-S7UL29-F1
#
_entry.id   AF-S7UL29-F1
#
_cell.length_a   1.000
_cell.length_b   1.000
_cell.length_c   1.000
_cell.angle_alpha   90.00
_cell.angle_beta   90.00
_cell.angle_gamma   90.00
#
_symmetry.space_group_name_H-M   'P 1'
#
loop_
_entity.id
_entity.type
_entity.pdbx_description
1 polymer ?
#
loop_
_entity_poly.entity_id
_entity_poly.type
_entity_poly.pdbx_seq_one_letter_code
_entity_poly.pdbx_strand_id
1 'polypeptide(L)'
;MQLKFVMIYQTVIIEFFAVFSIVMRRMKEPISRIPRSLIQATCCTGMVAMADRKAVIKNADMPEDLQQDAIDCANQALEKYNIEKDIAAFIKKEFDRKHNPTWHCVVGRNFGSYVTHETHHFIYFYIGQVAVLLFKSG
;
A
#
# COMPACT_ATOMS: atom_id res chain seq x y z
N MET A 1 -42.20 5.79 19.32
CA MET A 1 -41.22 5.58 18.23
C MET A 1 -39.98 6.49 18.31
N GLN A 2 -39.83 7.32 19.36
CA GLN A 2 -38.69 8.26 19.51
C GLN A 2 -37.58 7.75 20.46
N LEU A 3 -37.78 6.63 21.17
CA LEU A 3 -36.79 6.11 22.13
C LEU A 3 -35.73 5.18 21.50
N LYS A 4 -35.99 4.64 20.30
CA LYS A 4 -35.06 3.70 19.63
C LYS A 4 -33.86 4.41 18.98
N PHE A 5 -33.93 5.71 18.72
CA PHE A 5 -32.89 6.45 18.00
C PHE A 5 -31.73 6.91 18.92
N VAL A 6 -32.04 7.26 20.17
CA VAL A 6 -31.03 7.71 21.16
C VAL A 6 -30.12 6.56 21.60
N MET A 7 -30.66 5.34 21.75
CA MET A 7 -29.87 4.17 22.13
C MET A 7 -28.87 3.72 21.05
N ILE A 8 -29.13 4.01 19.77
CA ILE A 8 -28.21 3.66 18.68
C ILE A 8 -27.00 4.60 18.70
N TYR A 9 -27.22 5.90 18.94
CA TYR A 9 -26.14 6.88 19.03
C TYR A 9 -25.21 6.65 20.23
N GLN A 10 -25.77 6.27 21.39
CA GLN A 10 -24.96 5.99 22.59
C GLN A 10 -24.11 4.72 22.43
N THR A 11 -24.60 3.71 21.69
CA THR A 11 -23.91 2.41 21.52
C THR A 11 -22.76 2.50 20.52
N VAL A 12 -22.91 3.28 19.43
CA VAL A 12 -21.88 3.41 18.38
C VAL A 12 -20.64 4.19 18.88
N ILE A 13 -20.81 5.13 19.81
CA ILE A 13 -19.70 5.92 20.37
C ILE A 13 -18.85 5.09 21.35
N ILE A 14 -19.46 4.19 22.12
CA ILE A 14 -18.75 3.35 23.10
C ILE A 14 -17.88 2.30 22.40
N GLU A 15 -18.37 1.72 21.31
CA GLU A 15 -17.61 0.78 20.46
C GLU A 15 -16.37 1.45 19.84
N PHE A 16 -16.47 2.71 19.43
CA PHE A 16 -15.35 3.43 18.81
C PHE A 16 -14.20 3.70 19.80
N PHE A 17 -14.50 4.03 21.05
CA PHE A 17 -13.49 4.23 22.09
C PHE A 17 -12.87 2.92 22.59
N ALA A 18 -13.64 1.83 22.60
CA ALA A 18 -13.15 0.49 22.97
C ALA A 18 -12.15 -0.05 21.94
N VAL A 19 -12.44 0.10 20.64
CA VAL A 19 -11.55 -0.32 19.55
C VAL A 19 -10.28 0.54 19.52
N PHE A 20 -10.38 1.85 19.76
CA PHE A 20 -9.21 2.72 19.84
C PHE A 20 -8.27 2.38 21.01
N SER A 21 -8.83 1.97 22.15
CA SER A 21 -8.04 1.55 23.32
C SER A 21 -7.40 0.17 23.18
N ILE A 22 -8.00 -0.73 22.39
CA ILE A 22 -7.46 -2.07 22.09
C ILE A 22 -6.34 -1.98 21.05
N VAL A 23 -6.49 -1.13 20.03
CA VAL A 23 -5.47 -0.93 18.98
C VAL A 23 -4.23 -0.21 19.53
N MET A 24 -4.38 0.74 20.45
CA MET A 24 -3.23 1.45 21.04
C MET A 24 -2.48 0.70 22.15
N ARG A 25 -3.03 -0.40 22.70
CA ARG A 25 -2.34 -1.21 23.74
C ARG A 25 -1.47 -2.35 23.19
N ARG A 26 -1.46 -2.57 21.86
CA ARG A 26 -0.74 -3.69 21.23
C ARG A 26 0.56 -3.29 20.52
N MET A 27 1.16 -2.17 20.92
CA MET A 27 2.43 -1.66 20.40
C MET A 27 3.58 -1.81 21.41
N LYS A 28 3.66 -2.94 22.14
CA LYS A 28 4.87 -3.26 22.92
C LYS A 28 5.01 -4.75 23.27
N GLU A 29 5.20 -5.60 22.27
CA GLU A 29 5.67 -6.98 22.50
C GLU A 29 6.84 -7.29 21.54
N PRO A 30 8.00 -7.75 22.03
CA PRO A 30 9.19 -7.98 21.22
C PRO A 30 9.08 -9.22 20.33
N ILE A 31 9.58 -9.11 19.10
CA ILE A 31 9.50 -10.05 17.95
C ILE A 31 10.14 -11.44 18.18
N SER A 32 10.62 -11.78 19.37
CA SER A 32 11.49 -12.95 19.57
C SER A 32 10.81 -14.26 20.00
N ARG A 33 9.47 -14.33 20.16
CA ARG A 33 8.83 -15.53 20.77
C ARG A 33 7.51 -16.00 20.15
N ILE A 34 7.33 -15.91 18.84
CA ILE A 34 6.12 -16.45 18.20
C ILE A 34 6.45 -17.79 17.51
N PRO A 35 5.90 -18.94 17.98
CA PRO A 35 6.03 -20.22 17.30
C PRO A 35 5.20 -20.24 16.00
N ARG A 36 5.73 -20.88 14.95
CA ARG A 36 5.21 -20.82 13.56
C ARG A 36 3.78 -21.34 13.34
N SER A 37 3.12 -21.92 14.34
CA SER A 37 1.81 -22.59 14.18
C SER A 37 0.59 -21.71 14.49
N LEU A 38 0.76 -20.46 14.94
CA LEU A 38 -0.34 -19.63 15.47
C LEU A 38 -0.69 -18.37 14.64
N ILE A 39 -0.15 -18.23 13.43
CA ILE A 39 -0.46 -17.07 12.55
C ILE A 39 -1.84 -17.19 11.88
N GLN A 40 -2.49 -18.37 11.89
CA GLN A 40 -3.73 -18.61 11.13
C GLN A 40 -5.04 -18.23 11.85
N ALA A 41 -5.02 -17.54 12.99
CA ALA A 41 -6.25 -17.30 13.74
C ALA A 41 -6.37 -15.88 14.29
N THR A 42 -6.83 -14.93 13.45
CA THR A 42 -7.65 -13.82 13.94
C THR A 42 -8.74 -13.46 12.90
N CYS A 43 -9.94 -13.89 13.29
CA CYS A 43 -11.31 -13.63 12.84
C CYS A 43 -11.63 -12.25 12.22
N CYS A 44 -12.20 -12.28 11.01
CA CYS A 44 -13.46 -11.66 10.57
C CYS A 44 -13.88 -10.26 11.08
N THR A 45 -13.34 -9.20 10.46
CA THR A 45 -14.14 -8.00 10.15
C THR A 45 -13.69 -7.43 8.81
N GLY A 46 -14.48 -7.67 7.76
CA GLY A 46 -14.50 -6.86 6.52
C GLY A 46 -13.15 -6.47 5.89
N MET A 47 -12.22 -7.40 5.71
CA MET A 47 -11.14 -7.21 4.74
C MET A 47 -11.59 -7.90 3.46
N VAL A 48 -11.99 -7.12 2.46
CA VAL A 48 -11.96 -7.61 1.07
C VAL A 48 -10.62 -8.30 0.92
N ALA A 49 -10.62 -9.60 0.61
CA ALA A 49 -9.42 -10.39 0.46
C ALA A 49 -8.43 -9.54 -0.32
N MET A 50 -7.37 -9.07 0.36
CA MET A 50 -6.24 -8.45 -0.29
C MET A 50 -5.70 -9.60 -1.12
N ALA A 51 -6.14 -9.69 -2.38
CA ALA A 51 -5.57 -10.60 -3.33
C ALA A 51 -4.11 -10.22 -3.31
N ASP A 52 -3.29 -11.05 -2.68
CA ASP A 52 -1.87 -10.81 -2.48
C ASP A 52 -1.24 -10.88 -3.88
N ARG A 53 -1.33 -9.77 -4.59
CA ARG A 53 -0.79 -9.62 -5.93
C ARG A 53 0.69 -9.45 -5.70
N LYS A 54 1.38 -10.58 -5.55
CA LYS A 54 2.82 -10.62 -5.34
C LYS A 54 3.51 -9.77 -6.40
N ALA A 55 4.27 -8.78 -5.95
CA ALA A 55 5.10 -7.98 -6.83
C ALA A 55 6.26 -8.83 -7.36
N VAL A 56 6.53 -8.74 -8.67
CA VAL A 56 7.65 -9.38 -9.34
C VAL A 56 8.56 -8.29 -9.90
N ILE A 57 9.67 -8.04 -9.22
CA ILE A 57 10.67 -7.07 -9.64
C ILE A 57 11.41 -7.63 -10.87
N LYS A 58 11.49 -6.83 -11.93
CA LYS A 58 12.22 -7.17 -13.17
C LYS A 58 13.58 -6.51 -13.21
N ASN A 59 13.65 -5.25 -12.80
CA ASN A 59 14.89 -4.53 -12.64
C ASN A 59 14.72 -3.46 -11.56
N ALA A 60 15.75 -3.24 -10.76
CA ALA A 60 15.76 -2.20 -9.75
C ALA A 60 17.20 -1.69 -9.57
N ASP A 61 17.35 -0.37 -9.59
CA ASP A 61 18.54 0.34 -9.13
C ASP A 61 18.08 1.35 -8.10
N MET A 62 17.89 0.90 -6.86
CA MET A 62 17.51 1.68 -5.68
C MET A 62 17.62 0.80 -4.42
N PRO A 63 17.73 1.36 -3.19
CA PRO A 63 17.80 0.56 -1.96
C PRO A 63 16.50 -0.20 -1.66
N GLU A 64 16.60 -1.34 -0.97
CA GLU A 64 15.46 -2.25 -0.68
C GLU A 64 14.30 -1.54 0.03
N ASP A 65 14.58 -0.64 0.97
CA ASP A 65 13.55 0.14 1.67
C ASP A 65 12.69 0.98 0.71
N LEU A 66 13.33 1.55 -0.32
CA LEU A 66 12.66 2.38 -1.32
C LEU A 66 11.94 1.51 -2.37
N GLN A 67 12.46 0.32 -2.65
CA GLN A 67 11.74 -0.69 -3.47
C GLN A 67 10.44 -1.10 -2.78
N GLN A 68 10.48 -1.36 -1.48
CA GLN A 68 9.29 -1.74 -0.72
C GLN A 68 8.26 -0.61 -0.68
N ASP A 69 8.69 0.64 -0.45
CA ASP A 69 7.77 1.79 -0.49
C ASP A 69 7.13 1.97 -1.89
N ALA A 70 7.87 1.67 -2.97
CA ALA A 70 7.33 1.70 -4.34
C ALA A 70 6.24 0.63 -4.54
N ILE A 71 6.48 -0.59 -4.06
CA ILE A 71 5.53 -1.70 -4.13
C ILE A 71 4.28 -1.40 -3.29
N ASP A 72 4.47 -0.92 -2.06
CA ASP A 72 3.37 -0.59 -1.15
C ASP A 72 2.52 0.57 -1.69
N CYS A 73 3.16 1.59 -2.26
CA CYS A 73 2.47 2.70 -2.91
C CYS A 73 1.67 2.22 -4.12
N ALA A 74 2.25 1.34 -4.95
CA ALA A 74 1.56 0.79 -6.11
C ALA A 74 0.38 -0.12 -5.73
N ASN A 75 0.51 -0.94 -4.68
CA ASN A 75 -0.60 -1.73 -4.15
C ASN A 75 -1.76 -0.84 -3.68
N GLN A 76 -1.47 0.20 -2.90
CA GLN A 76 -2.48 1.17 -2.47
C GLN A 76 -3.14 1.89 -3.66
N ALA A 77 -2.38 2.21 -4.70
CA ALA A 77 -2.90 2.84 -5.91
C ALA A 77 -3.84 1.91 -6.67
N LEU A 78 -3.47 0.63 -6.79
CA LEU A 78 -4.25 -0.42 -7.47
C LEU A 78 -5.53 -0.82 -6.72
N GLU A 79 -5.61 -0.55 -5.41
CA GLU A 79 -6.82 -0.72 -4.61
C GLU A 79 -7.80 0.45 -4.78
N LYS A 80 -7.27 1.66 -4.96
CA LYS A 80 -8.07 2.91 -5.04
C LYS A 80 -8.52 3.26 -6.46
N TYR A 81 -7.72 2.92 -7.45
CA TYR A 81 -7.91 3.36 -8.84
C TYR A 81 -7.93 2.18 -9.80
N ASN A 82 -8.82 2.24 -10.78
CA ASN A 82 -8.93 1.23 -11.84
C ASN A 82 -8.33 1.69 -13.18
N ILE A 83 -8.03 2.99 -13.30
CA ILE A 83 -7.51 3.60 -14.53
C ILE A 83 -5.99 3.77 -14.38
N GLU A 84 -5.22 3.18 -15.31
CA GLU A 84 -3.74 3.15 -15.30
C GLU A 84 -3.13 4.55 -15.15
N LYS A 85 -3.70 5.54 -15.84
CA LYS A 85 -3.31 6.95 -15.74
C LYS A 85 -3.41 7.49 -14.30
N ASP A 86 -4.49 7.17 -13.60
CA ASP A 86 -4.74 7.67 -12.25
C ASP A 86 -3.84 6.96 -11.22
N ILE A 87 -3.59 5.67 -11.43
CA ILE A 87 -2.61 4.88 -10.67
C ILE A 87 -1.22 5.52 -10.80
N ALA A 88 -0.76 5.77 -12.03
CA ALA A 88 0.53 6.39 -12.29
C ALA A 88 0.64 7.78 -11.65
N ALA A 89 -0.41 8.60 -11.78
CA ALA A 89 -0.46 9.93 -11.18
C ALA A 89 -0.40 9.90 -9.65
N PHE A 90 -1.04 8.92 -9.01
CA PHE A 90 -0.99 8.73 -7.57
C PHE A 90 0.43 8.36 -7.10
N ILE A 91 1.04 7.35 -7.72
CA ILE A 91 2.39 6.90 -7.37
C ILE A 91 3.40 8.03 -7.53
N LYS A 92 3.35 8.73 -8.68
CA LYS A 92 4.22 9.89 -8.96
C LYS A 92 4.10 10.95 -7.87
N LYS A 93 2.87 11.37 -7.53
CA LYS A 93 2.64 12.43 -6.52
C LYS A 93 3.15 12.03 -5.14
N GLU A 94 2.93 10.78 -4.74
CA GLU A 94 3.40 10.28 -3.46
C GLU A 94 4.94 10.21 -3.40
N PHE A 95 5.58 9.76 -4.48
CA PHE A 95 7.03 9.71 -4.57
C PHE A 95 7.67 11.10 -4.64
N ASP A 96 7.10 12.04 -5.39
CA ASP A 96 7.53 13.44 -5.39
C ASP A 96 7.46 14.06 -3.98
N ARG A 97 6.41 13.73 -3.22
CA ARG A 97 6.18 14.24 -1.86
C ARG A 97 7.16 13.66 -0.85
N LYS A 98 7.47 12.36 -0.94
CA LYS A 98 8.33 11.65 0.03
C LYS A 98 9.82 11.72 -0.29
N HIS A 99 10.18 11.65 -1.58
CA HIS A 99 11.54 11.35 -2.06
C HIS A 99 12.10 12.41 -3.00
N ASN A 100 11.57 13.63 -2.87
CA ASN A 100 11.92 14.82 -3.65
C ASN A 100 11.61 14.69 -5.16
N PRO A 101 11.03 15.73 -5.78
CA PRO A 101 10.78 15.72 -7.23
C PRO A 101 12.10 15.66 -8.04
N THR A 102 12.08 15.29 -9.34
CA THR A 102 10.90 14.95 -10.16
C THR A 102 10.89 13.47 -10.53
N TRP A 103 9.88 12.75 -10.05
CA TRP A 103 9.63 11.36 -10.39
C TRP A 103 8.72 11.25 -11.63
N HIS A 104 8.92 10.16 -12.37
CA HIS A 104 8.14 9.77 -13.53
C HIS A 104 7.63 8.36 -13.32
N CYS A 105 6.34 8.14 -13.60
CA CYS A 105 5.72 6.83 -13.48
C CYS A 105 4.96 6.48 -14.75
N VAL A 106 5.13 5.24 -15.20
CA VAL A 106 4.40 4.63 -16.31
C VAL A 106 3.75 3.34 -15.79
N VAL A 107 2.45 3.19 -16.03
CA VAL A 107 1.68 2.02 -15.64
C VAL A 107 0.93 1.52 -16.86
N GLY A 108 0.98 0.21 -17.10
CA GLY A 108 0.25 -0.40 -18.21
C GLY A 108 0.49 -1.90 -18.32
N ARG A 109 -0.36 -2.59 -19.08
CA ARG A 109 -0.21 -4.04 -19.36
C ARG A 109 0.85 -4.32 -20.43
N ASN A 110 0.94 -3.45 -21.43
CA ASN A 110 1.80 -3.62 -22.59
C ASN A 110 2.44 -2.29 -22.96
N PHE A 111 3.72 -2.13 -22.62
CA PHE A 111 4.52 -1.00 -23.06
C PHE A 111 6.01 -1.39 -23.13
N GLY A 112 6.73 -0.69 -23.99
CA GLY A 112 8.19 -0.67 -24.00
C GLY A 112 8.66 0.75 -23.69
N SER A 113 9.76 0.88 -22.96
CA SER A 113 10.31 2.16 -22.56
C SER A 113 11.82 2.17 -22.71
N TYR A 114 12.37 3.26 -23.23
CA TYR A 114 13.80 3.54 -23.24
C TYR A 114 13.99 4.92 -22.57
N VAL A 115 14.50 4.92 -21.34
CA VAL A 115 14.57 6.13 -20.51
C VAL A 115 15.96 6.25 -19.86
N THR A 116 16.47 7.49 -19.82
CA THR A 116 17.61 7.85 -18.99
C THR A 116 17.09 8.26 -17.61
N HIS A 117 17.72 7.78 -16.55
CA HIS A 117 17.32 8.02 -15.16
C HIS A 117 18.54 8.38 -14.32
N GLU A 118 18.30 9.03 -13.19
CA GLU A 118 19.30 9.24 -12.16
C GLU A 118 19.70 7.92 -11.49
N THR A 119 20.97 7.77 -11.11
CA THR A 119 21.46 6.59 -10.38
C THR A 119 20.69 6.37 -9.09
N HIS A 120 20.42 5.11 -8.75
CA HIS A 120 19.73 4.70 -7.52
C HIS A 120 18.25 5.11 -7.38
N HIS A 121 17.63 5.58 -8.47
CA HIS A 121 16.24 6.00 -8.49
C HIS A 121 15.46 5.37 -9.65
N PHE A 122 15.56 4.06 -9.80
CA PHE A 122 14.88 3.31 -10.86
C PHE A 122 14.31 1.98 -10.37
N ILE A 123 13.06 1.69 -10.74
CA ILE A 123 12.45 0.37 -10.54
C ILE A 123 11.43 0.04 -11.63
N TYR A 124 11.46 -1.22 -12.03
CA TYR A 124 10.53 -1.82 -12.96
C TYR A 124 10.04 -3.17 -12.41
N PHE A 125 8.74 -3.29 -12.20
CA PHE A 125 8.13 -4.46 -11.58
C PHE A 125 6.71 -4.70 -12.09
N TYR A 126 6.21 -5.91 -11.85
CA TYR A 126 4.85 -6.32 -12.17
C TYR A 126 4.06 -6.57 -10.90
N ILE A 127 2.81 -6.11 -10.85
CA ILE A 127 1.80 -6.54 -9.88
C ILE A 127 0.69 -7.23 -10.67
N GLY A 128 0.64 -8.56 -10.59
CA GLY A 128 -0.25 -9.36 -11.43
C GLY A 128 0.08 -9.19 -12.92
N GLN A 129 -0.85 -8.61 -13.69
CA GLN A 129 -0.69 -8.37 -15.13
C GLN A 129 -0.32 -6.92 -15.47
N VAL A 130 -0.20 -6.05 -14.47
CA VAL A 130 0.11 -4.63 -14.66
C VAL A 130 1.59 -4.41 -14.39
N ALA A 131 2.30 -3.84 -15.36
CA ALA A 131 3.66 -3.37 -15.19
C ALA A 131 3.65 -1.94 -14.64
N VAL A 132 4.57 -1.67 -13.72
CA VAL A 132 4.84 -0.37 -13.13
C VAL A 132 6.32 -0.06 -13.35
N LEU A 133 6.58 1.06 -14.03
CA LEU A 133 7.90 1.64 -14.19
C LEU A 133 7.92 2.97 -13.44
N LEU A 134 8.89 3.14 -12.55
CA LEU A 134 9.07 4.34 -11.74
C LEU A 134 10.55 4.73 -11.79
N PHE A 135 10.82 5.98 -12.16
CA PHE A 135 12.19 6.48 -12.25
C PHE A 135 12.25 7.97 -11.99
N LYS A 136 13.42 8.46 -11.55
CA LYS A 136 13.69 9.88 -11.37
C LYS A 136 14.54 10.42 -12.52
N SER A 137 14.23 11.63 -12.97
CA SER A 137 14.98 12.34 -14.01
C SER A 137 14.86 13.84 -13.78
N GLY A 138 16.00 14.53 -13.67
CA GLY A 138 16.07 15.98 -13.47
C GLY A 138 17.50 16.49 -13.47
#